data_AF-A0A973A4N4-F1
#
_entry.id   AF-A0A973A4N4-F1
#
_cell.length_a   1.000
_cell.length_b   1.000
_cell.length_c   1.000
_cell.angle_alpha   90.00
_cell.angle_beta   90.00
_cell.angle_gamma   90.00
#
_symmetry.space_group_name_H-M   'P 1'
#
loop_
_entity.id
_entity.type
_entity.pdbx_description
1 polymer ?
#
loop_
_entity_poly.entity_id
_entity_poly.type
_entity_poly.pdbx_seq_one_letter_code
_entity_poly.pdbx_strand_id
1 'polypeptide(L)' 'MLQIRTYNPKTDEPHVIRMLKEVGWVDGKENEKAAQIYLNGSQALIAEINGEAECFAGSMPATIR' A
#
# COMPACT_ATOMS: atom_id res chain seq x y z
N MET A 1 5.41 15.16 -12.25
CA MET A 1 5.72 14.14 -13.31
C MET A 1 5.34 12.77 -12.75
N LEU A 2 4.80 11.86 -13.58
CA LEU A 2 4.42 10.50 -13.17
C LEU A 2 5.64 9.58 -13.20
N GLN A 3 5.86 8.81 -12.15
CA GLN A 3 6.86 7.76 -12.09
C GLN A 3 6.27 6.47 -11.51
N ILE A 4 6.65 5.32 -12.05
CA ILE A 4 6.31 4.00 -11.48
C ILE A 4 7.57 3.41 -10.87
N ARG A 5 7.50 2.99 -9.61
CA ARG A 5 8.64 2.42 -8.88
C ARG A 5 8.21 1.33 -7.90
N THR A 6 9.16 0.55 -7.40
CA THR A 6 8.91 -0.39 -6.31
C THR A 6 8.52 0.35 -5.03
N TYR A 7 7.62 -0.26 -4.27
CA TYR A 7 7.23 0.22 -2.95
C TYR A 7 8.43 0.31 -2.00
N ASN A 8 8.55 1.43 -1.29
CA ASN A 8 9.50 1.66 -0.22
C ASN A 8 8.75 1.83 1.10
N PRO A 9 8.79 0.84 2.00
CA PRO A 9 8.02 0.89 3.25
C PRO A 9 8.37 2.08 4.14
N LYS A 10 9.61 2.60 4.07
CA LYS A 10 10.02 3.73 4.91
C LYS A 10 9.32 5.04 4.56
N THR A 11 8.97 5.22 3.30
CA THR A 11 8.42 6.49 2.79
C THR A 11 6.97 6.36 2.37
N ASP A 12 6.57 5.21 1.84
CA ASP A 12 5.29 5.05 1.18
C ASP A 12 4.21 4.49 2.10
N GLU A 13 4.58 3.79 3.18
CA GLU A 13 3.61 3.15 4.08
C GLU A 13 2.51 4.11 4.58
N PRO A 14 2.82 5.33 5.06
CA PRO A 14 1.77 6.26 5.49
C PRO A 14 0.81 6.64 4.37
N HIS A 15 1.31 6.80 3.13
CA HIS A 15 0.48 7.13 1.96
C HIS A 15 -0.41 5.96 1.57
N VAL A 16 0.12 4.73 1.58
CA VAL A 16 -0.68 3.54 1.26
C VAL A 16 -1.73 3.27 2.34
N ILE A 17 -1.40 3.44 3.63
CA ILE A 17 -2.38 3.35 4.71
C ILE A 17 -3.47 4.41 4.57
N ARG A 18 -3.12 5.65 4.17
CA ARG A 18 -4.11 6.70 3.81
C ARG A 18 -5.05 6.21 2.71
N MET A 19 -4.52 5.71 1.59
CA MET A 19 -5.33 5.20 0.47
C MET A 19 -6.25 4.05 0.90
N LEU A 20 -5.73 3.10 1.69
CA LEU A 20 -6.51 1.97 2.19
C LEU A 20 -7.66 2.43 3.09
N LYS A 21 -7.49 3.53 3.85
CA LYS A 21 -8.59 4.16 4.59
C LYS A 21 -9.61 4.82 3.66
N GLU A 22 -9.14 5.53 2.64
CA GLU A 22 -10.00 6.21 1.65
C GLU A 22 -10.89 5.22 0.88
N VAL A 23 -10.37 4.03 0.55
CA VAL A 23 -11.15 2.98 -0.13
C VAL A 23 -11.88 2.03 0.83
N GLY A 24 -11.85 2.31 2.14
CA GLY A 24 -12.58 1.55 3.15
C GLY A 24 -12.00 0.17 3.50
N TRP A 25 -10.76 -0.12 3.11
CA TRP A 25 -10.04 -1.33 3.54
C TRP A 25 -9.55 -1.26 4.99
N VAL A 26 -9.36 -0.05 5.51
CA VAL A 26 -8.91 0.20 6.89
C VAL A 26 -9.83 1.23 7.54
N ASP A 27 -10.53 0.85 8.59
CA ASP A 27 -11.47 1.70 9.34
C ASP A 27 -11.13 1.82 10.84
N GLY A 28 -9.99 1.28 11.28
CA GLY A 28 -9.55 1.30 12.68
C GLY A 28 -8.14 0.74 12.93
N LYS A 29 -7.68 0.83 14.18
CA LYS A 29 -6.31 0.46 14.60
C LYS A 29 -5.96 -1.02 14.36
N GLU A 30 -6.93 -1.93 14.46
CA GLU A 30 -6.69 -3.35 14.21
C GLU A 30 -6.43 -3.62 12.71
N ASN A 31 -7.17 -2.92 11.84
CA ASN A 31 -7.04 -3.05 10.40
C ASN A 31 -5.77 -2.36 9.86
N GLU A 32 -5.23 -1.37 10.57
CA GLU A 32 -3.90 -0.81 10.27
C GLU A 32 -2.78 -1.85 10.44
N LYS A 33 -2.83 -2.68 11.50
CA LYS A 33 -1.84 -3.75 11.69
C LYS A 33 -1.94 -4.82 10.60
N ALA A 34 -3.18 -5.21 10.24
CA ALA A 34 -3.42 -6.14 9.14
C ALA A 34 -2.89 -5.57 7.81
N ALA A 35 -3.10 -4.28 7.54
CA ALA A 35 -2.56 -3.60 6.39
C ALA A 35 -1.02 -3.58 6.38
N GLN A 36 -0.37 -3.29 7.51
CA GLN A 36 1.08 -3.38 7.62
C GLN A 36 1.63 -4.78 7.31
N ILE A 37 0.98 -5.84 7.82
CA ILE A 37 1.36 -7.22 7.53
C ILE A 37 1.20 -7.51 6.03
N TYR A 38 0.07 -7.11 5.45
CA TYR A 38 -0.21 -7.22 4.01
C TYR A 38 0.88 -6.53 3.18
N LEU A 39 1.23 -5.28 3.51
CA LEU A 39 2.21 -4.49 2.75
C LEU A 39 3.60 -5.12 2.81
N ASN A 40 4.03 -5.57 4.00
CA ASN A 40 5.32 -6.23 4.19
C ASN A 40 5.44 -7.57 3.45
N GLY A 41 4.32 -8.28 3.24
CA GLY A 41 4.28 -9.53 2.48
C GLY A 41 4.07 -9.35 0.97
N SER A 42 3.80 -8.13 0.51
CA SER A 42 3.42 -7.86 -0.88
C SER A 42 4.61 -7.56 -1.79
N GLN A 43 4.51 -7.98 -3.04
CA GLN A 43 5.29 -7.42 -4.14
C GLN A 43 4.48 -6.26 -4.72
N ALA A 44 4.96 -5.04 -4.52
CA ALA A 44 4.18 -3.84 -4.80
C ALA A 44 4.91 -2.79 -5.65
N LEU A 45 4.12 -2.13 -6.49
CA LEU A 45 4.48 -0.95 -7.26
C LEU A 45 3.69 0.26 -6.76
N ILE A 46 4.34 1.41 -6.82
CA ILE A 46 3.78 2.72 -6.54
C ILE A 46 3.78 3.56 -7.80
N ALA A 47 2.66 4.22 -8.09
CA ALA A 47 2.64 5.37 -8.98
C ALA A 47 2.83 6.63 -8.14
N GLU A 48 3.95 7.32 -8.38
CA GLU A 48 4.27 8.60 -7.77
C GLU A 48 3.83 9.73 -8.70
N ILE A 49 3.07 10.68 -8.15
CA ILE A 49 2.61 11.87 -8.86
C ILE A 49 3.05 13.08 -8.05
N ASN A 50 3.94 13.89 -8.62
CA ASN A 50 4.43 15.13 -8.01
C ASN A 50 5.11 14.93 -6.64
N GLY A 51 5.83 13.82 -6.46
CA GLY A 51 6.59 13.52 -5.23
C GLY A 51 5.79 12.79 -4.16
N GLU A 52 4.49 12.54 -4.37
CA GLU A 52 3.66 11.74 -3.47
C GLU A 52 3.27 10.42 -4.11
N ALA A 53 3.22 9.36 -3.29
CA ALA A 53 2.62 8.09 -3.69
C ALA A 53 1.10 8.27 -3.80
N GLU A 54 0.54 8.00 -4.98
CA GLU A 54 -0.89 8.24 -5.29
C GLU A 54 -1.61 6.99 -5.82
N CYS A 55 -0.89 5.90 -6.09
CA CYS A 55 -1.49 4.61 -6.40
C CYS A 55 -0.61 3.47 -5.89
N PHE A 56 -1.25 2.45 -5.32
CA PHE A 56 -0.62 1.22 -4.86
C PHE A 56 -1.17 0.03 -5.65
N ALA A 57 -0.28 -0.76 -6.25
CA ALA A 57 -0.61 -2.02 -6.89
C ALA A 57 0.23 -3.14 -6.26
N GLY A 58 -0.40 -3.97 -5.44
CA GLY A 58 0.24 -5.07 -4.73
C GLY A 58 -0.18 -6.44 -5.26
N SER A 59 0.73 -7.40 -5.19
CA SER A 59 0.46 -8.82 -5.38
C SER A 59 1.06 -9.63 -4.24
N MET A 60 0.45 -10.77 -3.91
CA MET A 60 1.01 -11.71 -2.94
C MET A 60 0.74 -13.14 -3.41
N PRO A 61 1.61 -14.11 -3.07
CA PRO A 61 1.25 -15.52 -3.15
C PRO A 61 0.08 -15.81 -2.19
N ALA A 62 -1.03 -16.32 -2.71
CA ALA A 62 -2.19 -16.70 -1.92
C ALA A 62 -2.74 -18.06 -2.36
N THR A 63 -3.45 -18.74 -1.47
CA THR A 63 -4.20 -19.97 -1.77
C THR A 63 -5.60 -19.81 -1.22
N ILE A 64 -6.60 -19.97 -2.09
CA ILE A 64 -8.01 -20.08 -1.69
C ILE A 64 -8.27 -21.57 -1.50
N ARG A 65 -8.75 -21.97 -0.32
CA ARG A 65 -9.13 -23.35 -0.02
C ARG A 65 -10.63 -23.47 0.14
#